data_AF-A0A7J9ZZW2-F1
#
_entry.id   AF-A0A7J9ZZW2-F1
#
_cell.length_a   1.000
_cell.length_b   1.000
_cell.length_c   1.000
_cell.angle_alpha   90.00
_cell.angle_beta   90.00
_cell.angle_gamma   90.00
#
_symmetry.space_group_name_H-M   'P 1'
#
loop_
_entity.id
_entity.type
_entity.pdbx_description
1 polymer ?
#
loop_
_entity_poly.entity_id
_entity_poly.type
_entity_poly.pdbx_seq_one_letter_code
_entity_poly.pdbx_strand_id
1 'polypeptide(L)'
;MRHPGGDILVLIGPRDATPEDQLRLGGTLLRLWLTLTREGLATHPLSQIIDTARTRAALAGHLGVDDPARLLHIARAGRPLRPVSASARLVAS
;
A
#
# COMPACT_ATOMS: atom_id res chain seq x y z
N MET A 1 26.33 5.30 2.92
CA MET A 1 25.31 6.37 2.85
C MET A 1 24.00 5.80 3.40
N ARG A 2 23.57 6.18 4.61
CA ARG A 2 22.31 5.68 5.18
C ARG A 2 21.16 6.44 4.52
N HIS A 3 20.41 5.79 3.64
CA HIS A 3 19.14 6.32 3.16
C HIS A 3 18.23 6.47 4.41
N PRO A 4 17.49 7.57 4.60
CA PRO A 4 16.53 7.68 5.69
C PRO A 4 15.45 6.61 5.44
N GLY A 5 15.68 5.41 5.96
CA GLY A 5 15.16 4.17 5.40
C GLY A 5 13.67 3.98 5.66
N GLY A 6 12.93 3.85 4.56
CA GLY A 6 11.62 3.23 4.56
C GLY A 6 11.59 2.12 3.52
N ASP A 7 10.87 1.05 3.82
CA ASP A 7 10.66 -0.07 2.91
C ASP A 7 9.45 0.18 2.01
N ILE A 8 9.43 -0.49 0.86
CA ILE A 8 8.26 -0.52 -0.02
C ILE A 8 7.43 -1.74 0.31
N LEU A 9 6.17 -1.52 0.67
CA LEU A 9 5.19 -2.56 0.85
C LEU A 9 4.29 -2.61 -0.38
N VAL A 10 4.11 -3.81 -0.93
CA VAL A 10 3.22 -4.07 -2.06
C VAL A 10 2.20 -5.13 -1.66
N LEU A 11 0.92 -4.81 -1.77
CA LEU A 11 -0.17 -5.78 -1.62
C LEU A 11 -0.48 -6.39 -2.98
N ILE A 12 -0.25 -7.69 -3.10
CA ILE A 12 -0.50 -8.46 -4.32
C ILE A 12 -1.71 -9.38 -4.07
N GLY A 13 -2.73 -9.27 -4.91
CA GLY A 13 -3.90 -10.14 -4.88
C GLY A 13 -3.60 -11.57 -5.35
N PRO A 14 -4.44 -12.56 -4.97
CA PRO A 14 -4.34 -13.91 -5.51
C PRO A 14 -4.61 -13.93 -7.02
N ARG A 15 -4.17 -14.99 -7.72
CA ARG A 15 -4.30 -15.14 -9.18
C ARG A 15 -5.77 -15.11 -9.63
N ASP A 16 -6.63 -15.78 -8.88
CA ASP A 16 -8.05 -15.96 -9.22
C ASP A 16 -8.95 -15.16 -8.28
N ALA A 17 -8.52 -13.95 -7.92
CA ALA A 17 -9.23 -13.10 -6.96
C ALA A 17 -10.63 -12.72 -7.48
N THR A 18 -11.66 -13.07 -6.72
CA THR A 18 -13.01 -12.55 -6.93
C THR A 18 -13.12 -11.11 -6.43
N PRO A 19 -14.15 -10.34 -6.84
CA PRO A 19 -14.44 -9.03 -6.23
C PRO A 19 -14.58 -9.09 -4.70
N GLU A 20 -15.11 -10.18 -4.16
CA GLU A 20 -15.24 -10.39 -2.72
C GLU A 20 -13.88 -10.58 -2.03
N ASP A 21 -12.94 -11.26 -2.70
CA ASP A 21 -11.55 -11.37 -2.23
C ASP A 21 -10.88 -9.99 -2.15
N GLN A 22 -11.12 -9.12 -3.12
CA GLN A 22 -10.58 -7.75 -3.10
C GLN A 22 -11.13 -6.94 -1.91
N LEU A 23 -12.42 -7.08 -1.59
CA LEU A 23 -13.01 -6.44 -0.41
C LEU A 23 -12.37 -6.96 0.89
N ARG A 24 -12.16 -8.27 1.01
CA ARG A 24 -11.45 -8.87 2.16
C ARG A 24 -10.02 -8.34 2.29
N LEU A 25 -9.33 -8.14 1.16
CA LEU A 25 -7.98 -7.56 1.12
C LEU A 25 -7.96 -6.11 1.60
N GLY A 26 -9.04 -5.35 1.41
CA GLY A 26 -9.21 -4.02 2.03
C GLY A 26 -9.15 -4.08 3.57
N GLY A 27 -9.79 -5.08 4.18
CA GLY A 27 -9.68 -5.32 5.64
C GLY A 27 -8.26 -5.70 6.06
N THR A 28 -7.54 -6.48 5.26
CA THR A 28 -6.13 -6.80 5.50
C THR A 28 -5.23 -5.58 5.39
N LEU A 29 -5.48 -4.71 4.42
CA LEU A 29 -4.76 -3.44 4.27
C LEU A 29 -4.96 -2.53 5.49
N LEU A 30 -6.19 -2.42 6.01
CA LEU A 30 -6.45 -1.65 7.23
C LEU A 30 -5.70 -2.22 8.44
N ARG A 31 -5.74 -3.55 8.63
CA ARG A 31 -4.98 -4.21 9.71
C ARG A 31 -3.48 -3.97 9.60
N LEU A 32 -2.92 -4.00 8.39
CA LEU A 32 -1.52 -3.67 8.14
C LEU A 32 -1.21 -2.24 8.61
N TRP A 33 -2.01 -1.25 8.21
CA TRP A 33 -1.79 0.15 8.61
C TRP A 33 -1.88 0.35 10.13
N LEU A 34 -2.86 -0.26 10.79
CA LEU A 34 -3.00 -0.21 12.24
C LEU A 34 -1.81 -0.86 12.94
N THR A 35 -1.32 -1.98 12.41
CA THR A 35 -0.13 -2.67 12.94
C THR A 35 1.10 -1.79 12.82
N LEU A 36 1.37 -1.25 11.63
CA LEU A 36 2.51 -0.35 11.40
C LEU A 36 2.45 0.89 12.29
N THR A 37 1.26 1.48 12.45
CA THR A 37 1.06 2.65 13.32
C THR A 37 1.35 2.32 14.78
N ARG A 38 0.92 1.15 15.26
CA ARG A 38 1.20 0.66 16.62
C ARG A 38 2.70 0.47 16.87
N GLU A 39 3.44 0.07 15.85
CA GLU A 39 4.91 -0.05 15.89
C GLU A 39 5.65 1.30 15.66
N GLY A 40 4.92 2.43 15.61
CA GLY A 40 5.49 3.76 15.41
C GLY A 40 5.99 4.02 13.99
N LEU A 41 5.54 3.23 13.01
CA LEU A 41 5.85 3.41 11.59
C LEU A 41 4.76 4.24 10.91
N ALA A 42 5.18 5.17 10.07
CA ALA A 42 4.31 5.92 9.18
C ALA A 42 4.25 5.24 7.80
N THR A 43 3.11 5.35 7.14
CA THR A 43 2.92 4.89 5.76
C THR A 43 2.59 6.04 4.82
N HIS A 44 3.04 5.93 3.58
CA HIS A 44 2.70 6.86 2.51
C HIS A 44 2.28 6.08 1.26
N PRO A 45 0.97 5.98 0.98
CA PRO A 45 0.45 5.35 -0.23
C PRO A 45 1.01 5.97 -1.51
N LEU A 46 1.25 5.15 -2.52
CA LEU A 46 1.77 5.52 -3.84
C LEU A 46 0.83 5.01 -4.94
N SER A 47 -0.47 5.27 -4.82
CA SER A 47 -1.50 4.73 -5.73
C SER A 47 -1.29 5.12 -7.20
N GLN A 48 -0.75 6.32 -7.46
CA GLN A 48 -0.50 6.81 -8.82
C GLN A 48 0.37 5.88 -9.69
N ILE A 49 1.21 5.04 -9.06
CA ILE A 49 2.07 4.08 -9.78
C ILE A 49 1.22 3.00 -10.49
N ILE A 50 0.05 2.67 -9.95
CA ILE A 50 -0.83 1.61 -10.48
C ILE A 50 -2.10 2.17 -11.14
N ASP A 51 -2.25 3.49 -11.23
CA ASP A 51 -3.46 4.10 -11.82
C ASP A 51 -3.46 4.05 -13.37
N THR A 52 -2.32 3.81 -14.00
CA THR A 52 -2.24 3.63 -15.47
C THR A 52 -1.79 2.22 -15.84
N ALA A 53 -2.34 1.67 -16.92
CA ALA A 53 -1.95 0.34 -17.42
C ALA A 53 -0.44 0.26 -17.70
N ARG A 54 0.14 1.33 -18.26
CA ARG A 54 1.57 1.40 -18.61
C ARG A 54 2.48 1.26 -17.38
N THR A 55 2.26 2.09 -16.35
CA THR A 55 3.11 2.07 -15.15
C THR A 55 2.87 0.83 -14.30
N ARG A 56 1.62 0.35 -14.26
CA ARG A 56 1.25 -0.90 -13.59
C ARG A 56 1.94 -2.11 -14.22
N ALA A 57 1.95 -2.22 -15.55
CA ALA A 57 2.63 -3.32 -16.26
C ALA A 57 4.15 -3.28 -16.06
N ALA A 58 4.76 -2.10 -16.12
CA ALA A 58 6.19 -1.94 -15.86
C ALA A 58 6.56 -2.41 -14.44
N LEU A 59 5.79 -2.01 -13.42
CA LEU A 59 6.01 -2.45 -12.06
C LEU A 59 5.80 -3.95 -11.88
N ALA A 60 4.75 -4.52 -12.50
CA ALA A 60 4.49 -5.96 -12.44
C ALA A 60 5.68 -6.76 -12.99
N GLY A 61 6.26 -6.34 -14.13
CA GLY A 61 7.48 -6.92 -14.68
C GLY A 61 8.68 -6.83 -13.74
N HIS A 62 8.88 -5.69 -13.07
CA HIS A 62 9.95 -5.54 -12.07
C HIS A 62 9.78 -6.43 -10.84
N LEU A 63 8.54 -6.75 -10.46
CA LEU A 63 8.22 -7.56 -9.29
C LEU A 63 7.99 -9.04 -9.61
N GLY A 64 8.07 -9.46 -10.87
CA GLY A 64 7.75 -10.83 -11.29
C GLY A 64 6.28 -11.19 -11.09
N VAL A 65 5.38 -10.20 -11.11
CA VAL A 65 3.92 -10.40 -11.04
C VAL A 65 3.39 -10.58 -12.45
N ASP A 66 2.79 -11.73 -12.70
CA ASP A 66 2.29 -12.18 -14.00
C ASP A 66 1.04 -11.45 -14.49
N ASP A 67 0.13 -11.07 -13.59
CA ASP A 67 -1.03 -10.23 -13.91
C ASP A 67 -0.92 -8.88 -13.18
N PRO A 68 -0.73 -7.76 -13.91
CA PRO A 68 -0.63 -6.42 -13.32
C PRO A 68 -1.88 -5.97 -12.54
N ALA A 69 -3.07 -6.53 -12.83
CA ALA A 69 -4.29 -6.22 -12.09
C ALA A 69 -4.21 -6.66 -10.62
N ARG A 70 -3.34 -7.62 -10.30
CA ARG A 70 -3.10 -8.09 -8.93
C ARG A 70 -2.33 -7.10 -8.07
N LEU A 71 -1.76 -6.02 -8.62
CA LEU A 71 -1.15 -4.97 -7.82
C LEU A 71 -2.24 -4.09 -7.19
N LEU A 72 -2.58 -4.33 -5.93
CA LEU A 72 -3.73 -3.69 -5.27
C LEU A 72 -3.36 -2.46 -4.46
N HIS A 73 -2.18 -2.44 -3.85
CA HIS A 73 -1.72 -1.32 -3.05
C HIS A 73 -0.19 -1.24 -3.01
N ILE A 74 0.34 -0.02 -2.95
CA ILE A 74 1.76 0.26 -2.78
C ILE A 74 1.90 1.38 -1.76
N ALA A 75 2.80 1.22 -0.80
CA ALA A 75 3.16 2.28 0.12
C ALA A 75 4.64 2.24 0.48
N ARG A 76 5.18 3.41 0.81
CA ARG A 76 6.39 3.49 1.64
C ARG A 76 6.00 3.30 3.09
N ALA A 77 6.78 2.56 3.86
CA ALA A 77 6.64 2.43 5.31
C ALA A 77 7.98 2.70 6.00
N GLY A 78 7.99 3.50 7.06
CA GLY A 78 9.23 3.82 7.76
C GLY A 78 9.02 4.68 9.00
N ARG A 79 10.11 4.96 9.72
CA ARG A 79 10.05 5.82 10.90
C ARG A 79 9.90 7.30 10.49
N PRO A 80 8.88 8.02 10.99
CA PRO A 80 8.71 9.42 10.66
C PRO A 80 9.82 10.26 11.30
N LEU A 81 10.34 11.26 10.58
CA LEU A 81 11.36 12.19 11.11
C LEU A 81 10.78 13.23 12.08
N ARG A 82 9.46 13.43 12.04
CA ARG A 82 8.71 14.38 12.86
C ARG A 82 7.32 13.83 13.14
N PRO A 83 6.64 14.26 14.21
CA PRO A 83 5.25 13.89 14.45
C PRO A 83 4.36 14.19 13.24
N VAL A 84 3.44 13.28 12.94
CA VAL A 84 2.48 13.42 11.83
C VAL A 84 1.15 13.92 12.40
N SER A 85 0.65 15.03 11.88
CA SER A 85 -0.68 15.53 12.24
C SER A 85 -1.77 14.60 11.69
N ALA A 86 -2.80 14.33 12.50
CA ALA A 86 -3.96 13.57 12.05
C ALA A 86 -4.67 14.31 10.90
N SER A 87 -5.07 13.56 9.87
CA SER A 87 -5.88 14.12 8.79
C SER A 87 -7.27 14.48 9.29
N ALA A 88 -7.82 15.59 8.81
CA ALA A 88 -9.22 15.91 9.06
C ALA A 88 -10.15 14.80 8.54
N ARG A 89 -11.21 14.51 9.28
CA ARG A 89 -12.28 13.57 8.93
C ARG A 89 -13.62 14.25 9.17
N LEU A 90 -14.61 13.90 8.35
CA LEU A 90 -15.99 14.29 8.61
C LEU A 90 -16.47 13.56 9.87
N VAL A 91 -17.33 14.23 10.64
CA VAL A 91 -18.01 13.60 11.77
C VAL A 91 -19.01 12.61 11.20
N ALA A 92 -18.96 11.36 11.65
CA ALA A 92 -19.97 10.37 11.28
C ALA A 92 -21.33 10.82 11.84
N SER A 93 -22.30 10.99 10.95
CA SER A 93 -23.71 11.27 11.27
C SER A 93 -24.43 10.02 11.75
#